data_AF-A0A3D3HRH5-F1
#
_entry.id   AF-A0A3D3HRH5-F1
#
_cell.length_a   1.000
_cell.length_b   1.000
_cell.length_c   1.000
_cell.angle_alpha   90.00
_cell.angle_beta   90.00
_cell.angle_gamma   90.00
#
_symmetry.space_group_name_H-M   'P 1'
#
loop_
_entity.id
_entity.type
_entity.pdbx_description
1 polymer ?
#
loop_
_entity_poly.entity_id
_entity_poly.type
_entity_poly.pdbx_seq_one_letter_code
_entity_poly.pdbx_strand_id
1 'polypeptide(L)'
;MHISSETLSAKFHTFESSVKSAIKNLFASLHSISDIKMTNNKPATAKPERLPVSFIPRNLALDDDISPSKQTPRFHGYTNNFRNTGEEALLLHGSKSGKFTVGNLAQPIMENGKYTMSGDRPRCRLDDSQSQNLTARELVDYLKEKSREENNIEIDLTKNSGPIHLISCFGKQKAAQDLADATGRPVIAYSNQEVVCKDLMTIRRIEFTVDSNFKHNWDPRKLISGKEYHTATPKTFHPTNNSVK
;
A
#
# COMPACT_ATOMS: atom_id res chain seq x y z
N MET A 1 -37.56 -42.08 8.03
CA MET A 1 -37.30 -41.58 6.66
C MET A 1 -35.93 -42.13 6.23
N HIS A 2 -35.89 -43.26 5.52
CA HIS A 2 -34.65 -43.79 4.97
C HIS A 2 -34.43 -43.15 3.59
N ILE A 3 -33.45 -42.26 3.49
CA ILE A 3 -32.97 -41.79 2.17
C ILE A 3 -32.05 -42.89 1.65
N SER A 4 -32.39 -43.51 0.51
CA SER A 4 -31.58 -44.59 -0.05
C SER A 4 -30.20 -44.06 -0.47
N SER A 5 -29.17 -44.90 -0.35
CA SER A 5 -27.79 -44.60 -0.77
C SER A 5 -27.71 -44.18 -2.25
N GLU A 6 -28.62 -44.70 -3.08
CA GLU A 6 -28.76 -44.34 -4.49
C GLU A 6 -29.20 -42.88 -4.68
N THR A 7 -30.08 -42.38 -3.81
CA THR A 7 -30.53 -40.97 -3.87
C THR A 7 -29.43 -40.00 -3.46
N LEU A 8 -28.57 -40.40 -2.51
CA LEU A 8 -27.39 -39.64 -2.09
C LEU A 8 -26.31 -39.64 -3.18
N SER A 9 -26.04 -40.80 -3.78
CA SER A 9 -25.08 -40.95 -4.88
C SER A 9 -25.50 -40.13 -6.11
N ALA A 10 -26.78 -40.18 -6.50
CA ALA A 10 -27.31 -39.38 -7.61
C ALA A 10 -27.17 -37.87 -7.37
N LYS A 11 -27.46 -37.41 -6.14
CA LYS A 11 -27.28 -36.00 -5.76
C LYS A 11 -25.80 -35.58 -5.77
N PHE A 12 -24.90 -36.47 -5.36
CA PHE A 12 -23.46 -36.21 -5.36
C PHE A 12 -22.90 -36.14 -6.79
N HIS A 13 -23.30 -37.06 -7.67
CA HIS A 13 -22.93 -37.01 -9.09
C HIS A 13 -23.51 -35.78 -9.81
N THR A 14 -24.74 -35.39 -9.47
CA THR A 14 -25.34 -34.16 -10.01
C THR A 14 -24.56 -32.94 -9.54
N PHE A 15 -24.14 -32.90 -8.27
CA PHE A 15 -23.28 -31.83 -7.74
C PHE A 15 -21.91 -31.78 -8.43
N GLU A 16 -21.23 -32.92 -8.59
CA GLU A 16 -19.95 -32.99 -9.30
C GLU A 16 -20.07 -32.55 -10.77
N SER A 17 -21.13 -32.95 -11.46
CA SER A 17 -21.37 -32.51 -12.84
C SER A 17 -21.62 -31.01 -12.93
N SER A 18 -22.31 -30.42 -11.94
CA SER A 18 -22.62 -29.00 -11.89
C SER A 18 -21.36 -28.18 -11.58
N VAL A 19 -20.50 -28.65 -10.68
CA VAL A 19 -19.20 -28.03 -10.39
C VAL A 19 -18.25 -28.14 -11.59
N LYS A 20 -18.17 -29.31 -12.25
CA LYS A 20 -17.36 -29.47 -13.47
C LYS A 20 -17.86 -28.59 -14.61
N SER A 21 -19.18 -28.46 -14.77
CA SER A 21 -19.81 -27.57 -15.76
C SER A 21 -19.52 -26.10 -15.45
N ALA A 22 -19.63 -25.68 -14.19
CA ALA A 22 -19.32 -24.32 -13.75
C ALA A 22 -17.84 -23.98 -13.98
N ILE A 23 -16.92 -24.90 -13.67
CA ILE A 23 -15.49 -24.75 -13.93
C ILE A 23 -15.22 -24.67 -15.45
N LYS A 24 -15.83 -25.56 -16.24
CA LYS A 24 -15.68 -25.55 -17.71
C LYS A 24 -16.21 -24.25 -18.32
N ASN A 25 -17.32 -23.73 -17.83
CA ASN A 25 -17.88 -22.43 -18.26
C ASN A 25 -17.02 -21.25 -17.80
N LEU A 26 -16.36 -21.34 -16.64
CA LEU A 26 -15.38 -20.35 -16.19
C LEU A 26 -14.16 -20.32 -17.12
N PHE A 27 -13.64 -21.49 -17.52
CA PHE A 27 -12.52 -21.59 -18.46
C PHE A 27 -12.93 -21.19 -19.89
N ALA A 28 -14.14 -21.53 -20.34
CA ALA A 28 -14.65 -21.08 -21.63
C ALA A 28 -14.88 -19.56 -21.65
N SER A 29 -15.35 -18.97 -20.55
CA SER A 29 -15.43 -17.52 -20.35
C SER A 29 -14.05 -16.86 -20.37
N LEU A 30 -13.04 -17.47 -19.74
CA LEU A 30 -11.65 -16.99 -19.79
C LEU A 30 -11.03 -17.05 -21.19
N HIS A 31 -11.42 -18.03 -22.02
CA HIS A 31 -10.99 -18.10 -23.42
C HIS A 31 -11.83 -17.24 -24.37
N SER A 32 -13.06 -16.86 -23.99
CA SER A 32 -13.89 -15.89 -24.74
C SER A 32 -13.50 -14.43 -24.47
N ILE A 33 -12.59 -14.17 -23.53
CA ILE A 33 -12.01 -12.85 -23.24
C ILE A 33 -10.87 -12.49 -24.23
N SER A 34 -10.63 -13.30 -25.26
CA SER A 34 -9.71 -12.95 -26.35
C SER A 34 -10.17 -11.76 -27.21
N ASP A 35 -11.44 -11.36 -27.14
CA ASP A 35 -12.02 -10.27 -27.95
C ASP A 35 -12.46 -9.05 -27.13
N ILE A 36 -12.01 -8.91 -25.89
CA ILE A 36 -11.98 -7.58 -25.30
C ILE A 36 -10.91 -6.82 -26.08
N LYS A 37 -11.35 -5.83 -26.89
CA LYS A 37 -10.49 -4.77 -27.38
C LYS A 37 -9.72 -4.22 -26.18
N MET A 38 -8.52 -4.75 -25.96
CA MET A 38 -7.51 -4.12 -25.15
C MET A 38 -7.27 -2.80 -25.85
N THR A 39 -7.80 -1.72 -25.29
CA THR A 39 -7.18 -0.43 -25.50
C THR A 39 -5.76 -0.64 -25.00
N ASN A 40 -4.83 -0.78 -25.96
CA ASN A 40 -3.42 -0.86 -25.70
C ASN A 40 -3.00 0.46 -25.06
N ASN A 41 -3.22 0.59 -23.75
CA ASN A 41 -2.37 1.39 -22.92
C ASN A 41 -1.06 0.63 -22.84
N LYS A 42 -0.30 0.76 -23.92
CA LYS A 42 1.12 0.49 -24.01
C LYS A 42 1.70 0.97 -22.67
N PRO A 43 2.38 0.13 -21.86
CA PRO A 43 3.19 0.68 -20.79
C PRO A 43 4.10 1.69 -21.48
N ALA A 44 4.12 2.93 -20.99
CA ALA A 44 4.99 3.94 -21.54
C ALA A 44 6.42 3.39 -21.46
N THR A 45 6.93 2.90 -22.60
CA THR A 45 8.34 2.57 -22.82
C THR A 45 9.15 3.86 -22.96
N ALA A 46 8.80 4.87 -22.16
CA ALA A 46 9.70 5.97 -21.89
C ALA A 46 10.70 5.41 -20.88
N LYS A 47 11.98 5.37 -21.24
CA LYS A 47 13.02 5.38 -20.21
C LYS A 47 12.63 6.48 -19.23
N PRO A 48 12.65 6.25 -17.90
CA PRO A 48 12.38 7.32 -16.96
C PRO A 48 13.25 8.50 -17.36
N GLU A 49 12.62 9.65 -17.65
CA GLU A 49 13.36 10.87 -17.94
C GLU A 49 14.38 11.02 -16.82
N ARG A 50 15.66 11.17 -17.18
CA ARG A 50 16.69 11.36 -16.16
C ARG A 50 16.33 12.64 -15.42
N LEU A 51 16.15 12.51 -14.10
CA LEU A 51 15.91 13.65 -13.24
C LEU A 51 16.99 14.71 -13.49
N PRO A 52 16.62 16.01 -13.44
CA PRO A 52 17.57 17.07 -13.67
C PRO A 52 18.74 16.94 -12.67
N VAL A 53 19.94 17.32 -13.11
CA VAL A 53 21.18 17.17 -12.33
C VAL A 53 21.10 17.89 -10.97
N SER A 54 20.27 18.94 -10.87
CA SER A 54 20.01 19.70 -9.65
C SER A 54 19.01 19.06 -8.69
N PHE A 55 18.36 17.95 -9.08
CA PHE A 55 17.37 17.29 -8.24
C PHE A 55 18.04 16.58 -7.06
N ILE A 56 17.65 16.96 -5.84
CA ILE A 56 18.13 16.34 -4.60
C ILE A 56 17.02 15.45 -4.04
N PRO A 57 17.20 14.11 -4.02
CA PRO A 57 16.23 13.21 -3.42
C PRO A 57 16.23 13.36 -1.91
N ARG A 58 15.04 13.45 -1.32
CA ARG A 58 14.81 13.65 0.11
C ARG A 58 13.89 12.57 0.64
N ASN A 59 14.20 12.09 1.84
CA ASN A 59 13.33 11.23 2.63
C ASN A 59 13.16 11.89 4.00
N LEU A 60 11.98 11.75 4.58
CA LEU A 60 11.70 12.09 5.98
C LEU A 60 10.98 10.91 6.61
N ALA A 61 11.59 10.28 7.61
CA ALA A 61 10.93 9.24 8.39
C ALA A 61 9.90 9.91 9.31
N LEU A 62 8.71 9.37 9.37
CA LEU A 62 7.60 9.87 10.19
C LEU A 62 7.12 8.82 11.20
N ASP A 63 7.51 7.57 10.99
CA ASP A 63 7.02 6.43 11.75
C ASP A 63 8.00 5.26 11.61
N ASP A 64 8.28 4.59 12.72
CA ASP A 64 8.99 3.32 12.73
C ASP A 64 7.99 2.17 12.85
N ASP A 65 8.27 1.10 12.13
CA ASP A 65 7.59 -0.19 12.25
C ASP A 65 8.64 -1.28 12.45
N ILE A 66 8.19 -2.51 12.67
CA ILE A 66 9.03 -3.64 12.97
C ILE A 66 8.73 -4.75 11.98
N SER A 67 9.79 -5.34 11.42
CA SER A 67 9.64 -6.55 10.63
C SER A 67 9.07 -7.68 11.50
N PRO A 68 7.89 -8.25 11.19
CA PRO A 68 7.26 -9.25 12.05
C PRO A 68 8.11 -10.50 12.30
N SER A 69 8.96 -10.87 11.33
CA SER A 69 9.79 -12.07 11.40
C SER A 69 11.12 -11.87 12.14
N LYS A 70 11.77 -10.73 11.93
CA LYS A 70 13.13 -10.48 12.45
C LYS A 70 13.17 -9.53 13.64
N GLN A 71 12.04 -8.87 13.92
CA GLN A 71 11.91 -7.78 14.88
C GLN A 71 12.91 -6.65 14.65
N THR A 72 13.25 -6.34 13.39
CA THR A 72 14.17 -5.24 13.06
C THR A 72 13.39 -4.01 12.58
N PRO A 73 13.90 -2.78 12.80
CA PRO A 73 13.24 -1.55 12.36
C PRO A 73 12.93 -1.52 10.86
N ARG A 74 11.81 -0.90 10.52
CA ARG A 74 11.37 -0.50 9.17
C ARG A 74 10.89 0.94 9.26
N PHE A 75 11.22 1.75 8.27
CA PHE A 75 10.84 3.16 8.29
C PHE A 75 9.68 3.41 7.32
N HIS A 76 8.76 4.26 7.76
CA HIS A 76 7.64 4.80 7.01
C HIS A 76 7.75 6.33 7.02
N GLY A 77 7.26 6.98 5.97
CA GLY A 77 7.30 8.43 5.87
C GLY A 77 7.20 8.96 4.45
N TYR A 78 7.85 10.10 4.22
CA TYR A 78 7.79 10.87 2.98
C TYR A 78 9.04 10.68 2.12
N THR A 79 8.85 10.73 0.79
CA THR A 79 9.92 10.95 -0.18
C THR A 79 9.46 11.88 -1.30
N ASN A 80 10.37 12.64 -1.90
CA ASN A 80 10.14 13.37 -3.14
C ASN A 80 10.56 12.60 -4.41
N ASN A 81 10.99 11.34 -4.30
CA ASN A 81 11.53 10.58 -5.42
C ASN A 81 11.01 9.14 -5.50
N PHE A 82 9.70 9.00 -5.61
CA PHE A 82 9.05 7.70 -5.76
C PHE A 82 9.55 6.97 -7.01
N ARG A 83 10.04 5.73 -6.90
CA ARG A 83 10.52 4.91 -8.04
C ARG A 83 11.46 5.63 -9.02
N ASN A 84 12.24 6.60 -8.52
CA ASN A 84 13.14 7.42 -9.32
C ASN A 84 12.44 8.29 -10.40
N THR A 85 11.20 8.73 -10.15
CA THR A 85 10.43 9.59 -11.06
C THR A 85 10.45 11.06 -10.67
N GLY A 86 10.94 11.41 -9.47
CA GLY A 86 10.83 12.75 -8.90
C GLY A 86 9.43 13.11 -8.38
N GLU A 87 8.51 12.14 -8.37
CA GLU A 87 7.18 12.29 -7.79
C GLU A 87 7.21 12.05 -6.29
N GLU A 88 6.31 12.72 -5.57
CA GLU A 88 6.20 12.58 -4.12
C GLU A 88 5.45 11.31 -3.73
N ALA A 89 5.88 10.68 -2.65
CA ALA A 89 5.18 9.56 -2.06
C ALA A 89 5.15 9.64 -0.53
N LEU A 90 4.04 9.14 0.03
CA LEU A 90 3.86 8.86 1.43
C LEU A 90 3.68 7.35 1.60
N LEU A 91 4.56 6.74 2.39
CA LEU A 91 4.43 5.37 2.87
C LEU A 91 4.07 5.44 4.35
N LEU A 92 2.82 5.12 4.71
CA LEU A 92 2.32 5.27 6.06
C LEU A 92 1.33 4.15 6.42
N HIS A 93 1.27 3.78 7.70
CA HIS A 93 0.13 3.01 8.19
C HIS A 93 -1.17 3.82 8.02
N GLY A 94 -2.23 3.13 7.63
CA GLY A 94 -3.53 3.73 7.35
C GLY A 94 -4.65 2.89 7.93
N SER A 95 -5.71 3.56 8.35
CA SER A 95 -6.91 2.91 8.89
C SER A 95 -8.06 2.96 7.88
N LYS A 96 -9.06 2.10 8.09
CA LYS A 96 -10.32 2.14 7.32
C LYS A 96 -11.09 3.46 7.47
N SER A 97 -10.85 4.20 8.57
CA SER A 97 -11.47 5.51 8.78
C SER A 97 -10.76 6.66 8.03
N GLY A 98 -9.69 6.36 7.29
CA GLY A 98 -8.94 7.35 6.52
C GLY A 98 -7.89 8.11 7.31
N LYS A 99 -7.54 7.64 8.52
CA LYS A 99 -6.49 8.25 9.34
C LYS A 99 -5.13 7.61 9.06
N PHE A 100 -4.07 8.38 9.30
CA PHE A 100 -2.68 7.99 9.15
C PHE A 100 -2.01 7.88 10.52
N THR A 101 -1.26 6.81 10.73
CA THR A 101 -0.48 6.65 11.97
C THR A 101 0.94 7.16 11.74
N VAL A 102 1.43 7.98 12.68
CA VAL A 102 2.80 8.49 12.73
C VAL A 102 3.34 8.43 14.16
N GLY A 103 4.66 8.54 14.32
CA GLY A 103 5.30 8.71 15.63
C GLY A 103 5.58 7.43 16.41
N ASN A 104 5.35 6.24 15.86
CA ASN A 104 5.84 5.01 16.47
C ASN A 104 7.37 4.98 16.41
N LEU A 105 8.00 4.37 17.42
CA LEU A 105 9.45 4.22 17.53
C LEU A 105 9.84 2.74 17.68
N ALA A 106 10.86 2.31 16.93
CA ALA A 106 11.41 0.97 17.07
C ALA A 106 12.54 0.98 18.11
N GLN A 107 12.21 0.66 19.37
CA GLN A 107 13.18 0.66 20.47
C GLN A 107 13.97 -0.65 20.56
N PRO A 108 15.31 -0.60 20.60
CA PRO A 108 16.13 -1.78 20.83
C PRO A 108 15.79 -2.49 22.13
N ILE A 109 15.72 -3.81 22.08
CA ILE A 109 15.53 -4.65 23.27
C ILE A 109 16.90 -4.87 23.91
N MET A 110 16.99 -4.58 25.21
CA MET A 110 18.19 -4.84 26.02
C MET A 110 17.90 -5.90 27.08
N GLU A 111 18.77 -6.90 27.16
CA GLU A 111 18.76 -7.96 28.17
C GLU A 111 20.15 -8.02 28.82
N ASN A 112 20.21 -7.94 30.15
CA ASN A 112 21.47 -7.96 30.92
C ASN A 112 22.52 -6.94 30.43
N GLY A 113 22.07 -5.73 30.05
CA GLY A 113 22.94 -4.66 29.57
C GLY A 113 23.50 -4.86 28.15
N LYS A 114 22.98 -5.84 27.39
CA LYS A 114 23.38 -6.09 26.00
C LYS A 114 22.16 -6.04 25.08
N TYR A 115 22.36 -5.61 23.83
CA TYR A 115 21.32 -5.66 22.82
C TYR A 115 21.00 -7.11 22.44
N THR A 116 19.71 -7.44 22.38
CA THR A 116 19.27 -8.71 21.79
C THR A 116 19.38 -8.59 20.27
N MET A 117 20.15 -9.46 19.61
CA MET A 117 20.46 -9.34 18.18
C MET A 117 19.63 -10.28 17.30
N SER A 118 19.43 -9.89 16.04
CA SER A 118 18.84 -10.67 14.94
C SER A 118 19.76 -10.53 13.72
N GLY A 119 20.70 -11.48 13.59
CA GLY A 119 21.87 -11.29 12.75
C GLY A 119 22.70 -10.10 13.24
N ASP A 120 23.04 -9.18 12.32
CA ASP A 120 23.88 -8.01 12.62
C ASP A 120 23.08 -6.77 13.08
N ARG A 121 21.79 -6.92 13.39
CA ARG A 121 20.91 -5.81 13.80
C ARG A 121 20.28 -6.08 15.15
N PRO A 122 20.04 -5.05 15.99
CA PRO A 122 19.29 -5.22 17.22
C PRO A 122 17.84 -5.59 16.91
N ARG A 123 17.27 -6.49 17.71
CA ARG A 123 15.83 -6.68 17.82
C ARG A 123 15.24 -5.48 18.52
N CYS A 124 14.07 -5.06 18.05
CA CYS A 124 13.32 -3.94 18.58
C CYS A 124 11.92 -4.39 19.01
N ARG A 125 11.37 -3.62 19.94
CA ARG A 125 9.94 -3.61 20.28
C ARG A 125 9.35 -2.26 19.86
N LEU A 126 8.06 -2.24 19.58
CA LEU A 126 7.38 -1.02 19.19
C LEU A 126 7.08 -0.21 20.46
N ASP A 127 7.44 1.06 20.46
CA ASP A 127 6.97 2.05 21.42
C ASP A 127 6.00 2.99 20.69
N ASP A 128 4.73 2.94 21.09
CA ASP A 128 3.62 3.71 20.55
C ASP A 128 3.24 4.89 21.46
N SER A 129 4.05 5.22 22.48
CA SER A 129 3.79 6.33 23.41
C SER A 129 3.69 7.71 22.76
N GLN A 130 4.29 7.87 21.57
CA GLN A 130 4.23 9.09 20.75
C GLN A 130 3.34 8.93 19.51
N SER A 131 2.62 7.81 19.40
CA SER A 131 1.81 7.47 18.23
C SER A 131 0.62 8.40 18.10
N GLN A 132 0.42 8.94 16.91
CA GLN A 132 -0.70 9.82 16.58
C GLN A 132 -1.48 9.28 15.39
N ASN A 133 -2.82 9.39 15.45
CA ASN A 133 -3.71 9.03 14.35
C ASN A 133 -4.31 10.29 13.73
N LEU A 134 -3.68 10.75 12.65
CA LEU A 134 -3.94 12.04 12.01
C LEU A 134 -4.95 11.90 10.86
N THR A 135 -5.82 12.89 10.74
CA THR A 135 -6.57 13.16 9.49
C THR A 135 -5.62 13.65 8.40
N ALA A 136 -6.10 13.75 7.16
CA ALA A 136 -5.29 14.25 6.05
C ALA A 136 -4.77 15.68 6.25
N ARG A 137 -5.59 16.58 6.82
CA ARG A 137 -5.16 17.96 7.10
C ARG A 137 -4.13 18.01 8.21
N GLU A 138 -4.36 17.29 9.30
CA GLU A 138 -3.40 17.18 10.40
C GLU A 138 -2.08 16.56 9.94
N LEU A 139 -2.11 15.56 9.04
CA LEU A 139 -0.89 14.98 8.46
C LEU A 139 -0.10 16.01 7.64
N VAL A 140 -0.78 16.84 6.84
CA VAL A 140 -0.13 17.90 6.06
C VAL A 140 0.55 18.90 6.98
N ASP A 141 -0.13 19.34 8.04
CA ASP A 141 0.42 20.29 9.02
C ASP A 141 1.59 19.66 9.79
N TYR A 142 1.43 18.42 10.26
CA TYR A 142 2.48 17.65 10.92
C TYR A 142 3.74 17.52 10.06
N LEU A 143 3.59 17.24 8.76
CA LEU A 143 4.73 17.11 7.85
C LEU A 143 5.47 18.43 7.66
N LYS A 144 4.75 19.55 7.57
CA LYS A 144 5.35 20.90 7.49
C LYS A 144 6.15 21.22 8.75
N GLU A 145 5.60 20.93 9.92
CA GLU A 145 6.26 21.16 11.21
C GLU A 145 7.49 20.26 11.37
N LYS A 146 7.32 18.95 11.22
CA LYS A 146 8.38 17.95 11.41
C LYS A 146 9.56 18.13 10.46
N SER A 147 9.29 18.52 9.21
CA SER A 147 10.34 18.74 8.21
C SER A 147 11.23 19.94 8.54
N ARG A 148 10.66 21.00 9.14
CA ARG A 148 11.40 22.17 9.62
C ARG A 148 12.32 21.81 10.79
N GLU A 149 11.85 20.99 11.73
CA GLU A 149 12.61 20.59 12.91
C GLU A 149 13.82 19.71 12.57
N GLU A 150 13.63 18.67 11.75
CA GLU A 150 14.64 17.61 11.64
C GLU A 150 15.69 17.85 10.56
N ASN A 151 15.37 18.64 9.53
CA ASN A 151 16.23 18.69 8.34
C ASN A 151 16.45 20.10 7.78
N ASN A 152 15.90 21.16 8.38
CA ASN A 152 15.86 22.50 7.77
C ASN A 152 15.32 22.48 6.31
N ILE A 153 14.46 21.50 6.00
CA ILE A 153 13.82 21.35 4.69
C ILE A 153 12.35 21.66 4.91
N GLU A 154 11.79 22.61 4.16
CA GLU A 154 10.35 22.81 4.18
C GLU A 154 9.69 21.80 3.22
N ILE A 155 9.03 20.78 3.77
CA ILE A 155 8.16 19.89 2.99
C ILE A 155 6.73 20.42 3.11
N ASP A 156 6.16 20.81 1.98
CA ASP A 156 4.78 21.28 1.90
C ASP A 156 4.04 20.61 0.74
N LEU A 157 3.16 19.68 1.10
CA LEU A 157 2.37 18.92 0.12
C LEU A 157 1.38 19.79 -0.66
N THR A 158 1.12 21.04 -0.27
CA THR A 158 0.20 21.93 -1.00
C THR A 158 0.91 22.78 -2.06
N LYS A 159 2.26 22.79 -2.09
CA LYS A 159 3.04 23.68 -2.99
C LYS A 159 3.39 23.05 -4.35
N ASN A 160 3.51 21.72 -4.42
CA ASN A 160 3.87 21.03 -5.66
C ASN A 160 2.65 20.77 -6.56
N SER A 161 2.86 20.62 -7.87
CA SER A 161 1.78 20.43 -8.85
C SER A 161 1.55 18.97 -9.27
N GLY A 162 2.53 18.08 -9.05
CA GLY A 162 2.43 16.66 -9.41
C GLY A 162 1.46 15.86 -8.52
N PRO A 163 1.15 14.61 -8.87
CA PRO A 163 0.38 13.74 -7.99
C PRO A 163 1.18 13.37 -6.73
N ILE A 164 0.47 12.97 -5.68
CA ILE A 164 1.04 12.35 -4.48
C ILE A 164 0.74 10.86 -4.51
N HIS A 165 1.77 10.02 -4.46
CA HIS A 165 1.57 8.58 -4.30
C HIS A 165 1.31 8.24 -2.84
N LEU A 166 0.13 7.71 -2.54
CA LEU A 166 -0.25 7.28 -1.21
C LEU A 166 -0.16 5.75 -1.09
N ILE A 167 0.94 5.29 -0.50
CA ILE A 167 1.17 3.89 -0.14
C ILE A 167 0.72 3.71 1.31
N SER A 168 -0.56 3.37 1.48
CA SER A 168 -1.15 3.19 2.80
C SER A 168 -2.21 2.10 2.83
N CYS A 169 -2.27 1.37 3.94
CA CYS A 169 -3.33 0.39 4.19
C CYS A 169 -4.70 1.07 4.04
N PHE A 170 -5.60 0.45 3.29
CA PHE A 170 -6.94 0.98 3.02
C PHE A 170 -6.97 2.36 2.34
N GLY A 171 -5.86 2.81 1.74
CA GLY A 171 -5.73 4.17 1.20
C GLY A 171 -6.82 4.57 0.18
N LYS A 172 -7.31 3.62 -0.62
CA LYS A 172 -8.38 3.84 -1.61
C LYS A 172 -9.79 4.05 -1.03
N GLN A 173 -9.99 3.83 0.28
CA GLN A 173 -11.32 3.92 0.88
C GLN A 173 -11.72 5.37 1.14
N LYS A 174 -11.02 6.04 2.07
CA LYS A 174 -11.28 7.45 2.44
C LYS A 174 -10.01 8.31 2.38
N ALA A 175 -8.89 7.76 2.84
CA ALA A 175 -7.63 8.49 3.04
C ALA A 175 -7.15 9.24 1.78
N ALA A 176 -7.20 8.61 0.61
CA ALA A 176 -6.74 9.22 -0.63
C ALA A 176 -7.59 10.42 -1.08
N GLN A 177 -8.91 10.33 -0.90
CA GLN A 177 -9.80 11.44 -1.24
C GLN A 177 -9.60 12.59 -0.27
N ASP A 178 -9.57 12.32 1.04
CA ASP A 178 -9.31 13.33 2.07
C ASP A 178 -7.96 14.04 1.85
N LEU A 179 -6.93 13.29 1.47
CA LEU A 179 -5.61 13.86 1.16
C LEU A 179 -5.62 14.68 -0.13
N ALA A 180 -6.36 14.25 -1.16
CA ALA A 180 -6.52 15.03 -2.38
C ALA A 180 -7.21 16.37 -2.10
N ASP A 181 -8.27 16.35 -1.30
CA ASP A 181 -9.00 17.56 -0.90
C ASP A 181 -8.16 18.47 0.00
N ALA A 182 -7.41 17.90 0.95
CA ALA A 182 -6.55 18.67 1.85
C ALA A 182 -5.36 19.33 1.16
N THR A 183 -4.82 18.70 0.11
CA THR A 183 -3.63 19.19 -0.62
C THR A 183 -3.97 19.98 -1.87
N GLY A 184 -5.21 19.87 -2.37
CA GLY A 184 -5.60 20.42 -3.67
C GLY A 184 -4.94 19.71 -4.85
N ARG A 185 -4.44 18.47 -4.66
CA ARG A 185 -3.65 17.74 -5.66
C ARG A 185 -4.21 16.35 -5.92
N PRO A 186 -3.96 15.76 -7.11
CA PRO A 186 -4.28 14.36 -7.34
C PRO A 186 -3.51 13.43 -6.39
N VAL A 187 -4.19 12.43 -5.85
CA VAL A 187 -3.58 11.38 -5.01
C VAL A 187 -3.73 10.03 -5.69
N ILE A 188 -2.62 9.31 -5.87
CA ILE A 188 -2.59 7.97 -6.45
C ILE A 188 -2.49 6.96 -5.31
N ALA A 189 -3.57 6.23 -5.05
CA ALA A 189 -3.62 5.22 -3.99
C ALA A 189 -3.66 3.80 -4.52
N TYR A 190 -3.04 2.88 -3.80
CA TYR A 190 -2.75 1.53 -4.31
C TYR A 190 -3.68 0.45 -3.76
N SER A 191 -4.12 0.53 -2.50
CA SER A 191 -4.80 -0.60 -1.85
C SER A 191 -6.15 -0.25 -1.22
N ASN A 192 -7.09 -1.18 -1.31
CA ASN A 192 -8.33 -1.22 -0.52
C ASN A 192 -8.18 -2.08 0.75
N GLN A 193 -7.03 -2.75 0.92
CA GLN A 193 -6.68 -3.66 2.01
C GLN A 193 -5.34 -3.23 2.63
N GLU A 194 -4.77 -4.08 3.46
CA GLU A 194 -3.39 -3.91 3.94
C GLU A 194 -2.41 -3.92 2.76
N VAL A 195 -1.42 -3.04 2.83
CA VAL A 195 -0.36 -2.94 1.85
C VAL A 195 0.79 -3.86 2.23
N VAL A 196 1.35 -4.54 1.23
CA VAL A 196 2.58 -5.30 1.36
C VAL A 196 3.62 -4.64 0.47
N CYS A 197 4.65 -4.06 1.07
CA CYS A 197 5.77 -3.45 0.35
C CYS A 197 7.02 -3.44 1.22
N LYS A 198 8.13 -2.99 0.64
CA LYS A 198 9.36 -2.69 1.38
C LYS A 198 9.25 -1.31 2.05
N ASP A 199 10.24 -0.98 2.86
CA ASP A 199 10.30 0.26 3.65
C ASP A 199 10.68 1.51 2.83
N LEU A 200 10.68 2.67 3.51
CA LEU A 200 11.06 3.97 2.98
C LEU A 200 12.50 4.02 2.44
N MET A 201 13.39 3.13 2.88
CA MET A 201 14.78 3.10 2.39
C MET A 201 14.88 2.58 0.95
N THR A 202 13.86 1.85 0.50
CA THR A 202 13.82 1.24 -0.84
C THR A 202 12.78 1.84 -1.78
N ILE A 203 11.93 2.74 -1.28
CA ILE A 203 10.82 3.35 -2.03
C ILE A 203 11.23 4.06 -3.34
N ARG A 204 12.48 4.54 -3.39
CA ARG A 204 13.04 5.27 -4.54
C ARG A 204 13.52 4.35 -5.66
N ARG A 205 13.63 3.05 -5.40
CA ARG A 205 14.14 2.10 -6.39
C ARG A 205 13.08 1.86 -7.46
N ILE A 206 13.51 1.75 -8.72
CA ILE A 206 12.61 1.56 -9.87
C ILE A 206 11.80 0.27 -9.72
N GLU A 207 12.39 -0.77 -9.12
CA GLU A 207 11.75 -2.06 -8.86
C GLU A 207 10.84 -2.08 -7.62
N PHE A 208 10.60 -0.94 -6.96
CA PHE A 208 9.74 -0.90 -5.76
C PHE A 208 8.31 -1.31 -6.11
N THR A 209 7.84 -2.44 -5.58
CA THR A 209 6.47 -2.92 -5.78
C THR A 209 5.56 -2.49 -4.64
N VAL A 210 4.28 -2.30 -4.96
CA VAL A 210 3.21 -2.12 -3.98
C VAL A 210 2.22 -3.23 -4.22
N ASP A 211 2.11 -4.14 -3.26
CA ASP A 211 1.18 -5.24 -3.28
C ASP A 211 0.08 -5.02 -2.22
N SER A 212 -0.99 -5.80 -2.33
CA SER A 212 -2.16 -5.74 -1.45
C SER A 212 -2.53 -7.14 -1.01
N ASN A 213 -2.90 -7.28 0.27
CA ASN A 213 -3.56 -8.49 0.74
C ASN A 213 -4.88 -8.71 -0.02
N PHE A 214 -5.25 -9.97 -0.17
CA PHE A 214 -6.59 -10.32 -0.63
C PHE A 214 -7.63 -9.95 0.45
N LYS A 215 -8.82 -9.52 0.01
CA LYS A 215 -9.90 -9.14 0.94
C LYS A 215 -10.36 -10.31 1.82
N HIS A 216 -10.32 -11.52 1.27
CA HIS A 216 -10.81 -12.73 1.93
C HIS A 216 -9.76 -13.83 1.84
N ASN A 217 -9.63 -14.64 2.89
CA ASN A 217 -8.73 -15.79 2.91
C ASN A 217 -9.09 -16.84 1.84
N TRP A 218 -10.36 -16.91 1.45
CA TRP A 218 -10.90 -17.80 0.43
C TRP A 218 -10.94 -17.18 -0.98
N ASP A 219 -10.28 -16.03 -1.20
CA ASP A 219 -10.25 -15.41 -2.53
C ASP A 219 -9.76 -16.45 -3.56
N PRO A 220 -10.53 -16.73 -4.63
CA PRO A 220 -10.18 -17.79 -5.57
C PRO A 220 -8.81 -17.54 -6.22
N ARG A 221 -8.37 -16.28 -6.35
CA ARG A 221 -7.04 -15.95 -6.87
C ARG A 221 -5.94 -16.38 -5.90
N LYS A 222 -6.16 -16.28 -4.58
CA LYS A 222 -5.25 -16.80 -3.55
C LYS A 222 -5.16 -18.33 -3.63
N LEU A 223 -6.29 -19.02 -3.75
CA LEU A 223 -6.33 -20.49 -3.87
C LEU A 223 -5.68 -21.01 -5.16
N ILE A 224 -5.88 -20.33 -6.29
CA ILE A 224 -5.34 -20.74 -7.60
C ILE A 224 -3.86 -20.40 -7.73
N SER A 225 -3.45 -19.21 -7.31
CA SER A 225 -2.05 -18.75 -7.48
C SER A 225 -1.12 -19.19 -6.35
N GLY A 226 -1.67 -19.63 -5.21
CA GLY A 226 -0.91 -19.92 -4.00
C GLY A 226 -0.26 -18.69 -3.35
N LYS A 227 -0.57 -17.47 -3.81
CA LYS A 227 0.00 -16.22 -3.29
C LYS A 227 -0.88 -15.63 -2.19
N GLU A 228 -0.24 -15.07 -1.17
CA GLU A 228 -0.91 -14.37 -0.06
C GLU A 228 -1.36 -12.94 -0.41
N TYR A 229 -0.79 -12.38 -1.48
CA TYR A 229 -1.02 -11.01 -1.92
C TYR A 229 -1.05 -10.93 -3.45
N HIS A 230 -1.55 -9.81 -3.96
CA HIS A 230 -1.54 -9.48 -5.38
C HIS A 230 -1.01 -8.08 -5.63
N THR A 231 -0.49 -7.82 -6.83
CA THR A 231 -0.05 -6.48 -7.21
C THR A 231 -1.20 -5.49 -7.15
N ALA A 232 -0.94 -4.36 -6.49
CA ALA A 232 -1.93 -3.36 -6.23
C ALA A 232 -2.18 -2.51 -7.49
N THR A 233 -3.41 -2.46 -7.98
CA THR A 233 -3.79 -1.61 -9.13
C THR A 233 -3.96 -0.16 -8.65
N PRO A 234 -3.18 0.83 -9.11
CA PRO A 234 -3.35 2.21 -8.66
C PRO A 234 -4.71 2.78 -9.07
N LYS A 235 -5.25 3.68 -8.25
CA LYS A 235 -6.40 4.53 -8.58
C LYS A 235 -6.07 5.98 -8.21
N THR A 236 -6.33 6.89 -9.13
CA THR A 236 -6.18 8.34 -8.90
C THR A 236 -7.47 8.91 -8.32
N PHE A 237 -7.32 9.74 -7.29
CA PHE A 237 -8.36 10.52 -6.66
C PHE A 237 -8.03 11.98 -6.94
N HIS A 238 -8.99 12.70 -7.50
CA HIS A 238 -8.85 14.12 -7.77
C HIS A 238 -9.51 14.90 -6.64
N PRO A 239 -9.03 16.11 -6.33
CA PRO A 239 -9.70 17.00 -5.41
C PRO A 239 -11.15 17.18 -5.85
N THR A 240 -12.09 16.91 -4.95
CA THR A 240 -13.49 17.21 -5.15
C THR A 240 -13.65 18.70 -4.93
N ASN A 241 -13.56 19.49 -5.99
CA ASN A 241 -13.83 20.93 -5.89
C ASN A 241 -15.23 21.14 -5.28
N ASN A 242 -15.31 21.52 -4.01
CA ASN A 242 -16.41 22.29 -3.42
C ASN A 242 -16.07 22.89 -2.04
N SER A 243 -16.20 24.23 -1.98
CA SER A 243 -16.35 25.13 -0.83
C SER A 243 -15.15 25.41 0.09
N VAL A 244 -14.28 26.32 -0.35
CA VAL A 244 -14.02 27.55 0.43
C VAL A 244 -14.16 28.75 -0.52
N LYS A 245 -15.32 29.41 -0.44
CA LYS A 245 -15.40 30.87 -0.64
C LYS A 245 -15.06 31.50 0.71
#